data_AF-A0A9Q5B9H2-F1
#
_entry.id   AF-A0A9Q5B9H2-F1
#
_cell.length_a   1.000
_cell.length_b   1.000
_cell.length_c   1.000
_cell.angle_alpha   90.00
_cell.angle_beta   90.00
_cell.angle_gamma   90.00
#
_symmetry.space_group_name_H-M   'P 1'
#
loop_
_entity.id
_entity.type
_entity.pdbx_description
1 polymer ?
#
loop_
_entity_poly.entity_id
_entity_poly.type
_entity_poly.pdbx_seq_one_letter_code
_entity_poly.pdbx_strand_id
1 'polypeptide(L)'
;MKQNAITQAIGALKLVPIFVNNPAIVSRATMIGASAEAVALLEALPAASAELIEVFRCVNAVISDRQTAYVTPTRCPEYPYGAVIADSEGHICAAAMGKTKEGLAELIRLKLLPPQEGYGEDPA
;
A
#
# COMPACT_ATOMS: atom_id res chain seq x y z
N MET A 1 -10.14 13.12 11.38
CA MET A 1 -9.34 12.57 10.28
C MET A 1 -8.37 13.64 9.80
N LYS A 2 -7.10 13.32 9.58
CA LYS A 2 -6.11 14.28 9.05
C LYS A 2 -6.39 14.51 7.57
N GLN A 3 -6.43 15.77 7.15
CA GLN A 3 -6.78 16.16 5.79
C GLN A 3 -5.62 15.78 4.83
N ASN A 4 -5.93 15.01 3.79
CA ASN A 4 -5.03 14.61 2.70
C ASN A 4 -5.79 14.58 1.36
N ALA A 5 -5.08 14.39 0.25
CA ALA A 5 -5.67 14.36 -1.09
C ALA A 5 -6.87 13.41 -1.21
N ILE A 6 -6.77 12.21 -0.63
CA ILE A 6 -7.85 11.20 -0.63
C ILE A 6 -9.09 11.72 0.10
N THR A 7 -8.93 12.23 1.33
CA THR A 7 -10.05 12.75 2.12
C THR A 7 -10.70 13.99 1.50
N GLN A 8 -9.93 14.83 0.81
CA GLN A 8 -10.46 15.96 0.07
C GLN A 8 -11.25 15.52 -1.17
N ALA A 9 -10.73 14.54 -1.93
CA ALA A 9 -11.46 13.96 -3.06
C ALA A 9 -12.78 13.30 -2.63
N ILE A 10 -12.80 12.58 -1.50
CA ILE A 10 -14.03 12.06 -0.91
C ILE A 10 -15.00 13.21 -0.57
N GLY A 11 -14.50 14.32 -0.01
CA GLY A 11 -15.29 15.51 0.27
C GLY A 11 -15.94 16.10 -0.98
N ALA A 12 -15.16 16.29 -2.05
CA ALA A 12 -15.65 16.79 -3.33
C ALA A 12 -16.72 15.86 -3.94
N LEU A 13 -16.50 14.54 -3.92
CA LEU A 13 -17.47 13.55 -4.41
C LEU A 13 -18.78 13.56 -3.61
N LYS A 14 -18.73 13.82 -2.31
CA LYS A 14 -19.94 13.97 -1.46
C LYS A 14 -20.80 15.18 -1.84
N LEU A 15 -20.25 16.19 -2.52
CA LEU A 15 -21.04 17.33 -3.01
C LEU A 15 -21.95 16.96 -4.19
N VAL A 16 -21.61 15.92 -4.97
CA VAL A 16 -22.40 15.50 -6.14
C VAL A 16 -23.85 15.18 -5.78
N PRO A 17 -24.16 14.26 -4.84
CA PRO A 17 -25.55 14.00 -4.47
C PRO A 17 -26.23 15.21 -3.83
N ILE A 18 -25.50 16.08 -3.12
CA ILE A 18 -26.06 17.31 -2.54
C ILE A 18 -26.51 18.26 -3.65
N PHE A 19 -25.66 18.47 -4.66
CA PHE A 19 -25.95 19.33 -5.81
C PHE A 19 -27.09 18.76 -6.66
N VAL A 20 -27.09 17.47 -6.95
CA VAL A 20 -28.13 16.80 -7.77
C VAL A 20 -29.49 16.86 -7.08
N ASN A 21 -29.53 16.58 -5.77
CA ASN A 21 -30.80 16.55 -5.03
C ASN A 21 -31.30 17.95 -4.67
N ASN A 22 -30.39 18.92 -4.45
CA ASN A 22 -30.72 20.27 -4.00
C ASN A 22 -29.77 21.33 -4.61
N PRO A 23 -29.97 21.70 -5.89
CA PRO A 23 -29.05 22.60 -6.61
C PRO A 23 -28.89 24.01 -6.01
N ALA A 24 -29.84 24.43 -5.16
CA ALA A 24 -29.78 25.73 -4.49
C ALA A 24 -28.86 25.75 -3.25
N ILE A 25 -28.51 24.58 -2.69
CA ILE A 25 -27.70 24.48 -1.46
C ILE A 25 -26.21 24.62 -1.76
N VAL A 26 -25.75 24.05 -2.87
CA VAL A 26 -24.35 24.12 -3.30
C VAL A 26 -24.31 24.73 -4.70
N SER A 27 -23.50 25.77 -4.88
CA SER A 27 -23.35 26.38 -6.20
C SER A 27 -22.59 25.45 -7.16
N ARG A 28 -22.90 25.54 -8.46
CA ARG A 28 -22.12 24.85 -9.51
C ARG A 28 -20.63 25.20 -9.43
N ALA A 29 -20.31 26.46 -9.13
CA ALA A 29 -18.93 26.94 -9.00
C ALA A 29 -18.21 26.24 -7.84
N THR A 30 -18.87 26.07 -6.69
CA THR A 30 -18.33 25.33 -5.52
C THR A 30 -18.03 23.88 -5.87
N MET A 31 -18.95 23.18 -6.54
CA MET A 31 -18.75 21.78 -6.95
C MET A 31 -17.58 21.63 -7.93
N ILE A 32 -17.46 22.53 -8.90
CA ILE A 32 -16.36 22.52 -9.87
C ILE A 32 -15.03 22.84 -9.18
N GLY A 33 -14.98 23.88 -8.35
CA GLY A 33 -13.77 24.28 -7.62
C GLY A 33 -13.27 23.15 -6.72
N ALA A 34 -14.14 22.57 -5.89
CA ALA A 34 -13.78 21.47 -5.01
C ALA A 34 -13.30 20.24 -5.78
N SER A 35 -13.92 19.92 -6.92
CA SER A 35 -13.47 18.82 -7.78
C SER A 35 -12.12 19.09 -8.42
N ALA A 36 -11.90 20.32 -8.91
CA ALA A 36 -10.63 20.71 -9.54
C ALA A 36 -9.47 20.68 -8.54
N GLU A 37 -9.67 21.20 -7.33
CA GLU A 37 -8.68 21.13 -6.25
C GLU A 37 -8.37 19.69 -5.86
N ALA A 38 -9.40 18.84 -5.73
CA ALA A 38 -9.22 17.43 -5.43
C ALA A 38 -8.40 16.69 -6.51
N VAL A 39 -8.67 16.95 -7.78
CA VAL A 39 -7.91 16.37 -8.91
C VAL A 39 -6.45 16.83 -8.84
N ALA A 40 -6.20 18.12 -8.71
CA ALA A 40 -4.84 18.66 -8.64
C ALA A 40 -4.03 18.04 -7.48
N LEU A 41 -4.66 17.84 -6.32
CA LEU A 41 -4.01 17.20 -5.18
C LEU A 41 -3.76 15.70 -5.38
N LEU A 42 -4.65 15.00 -6.07
CA LEU A 42 -4.45 13.59 -6.41
C LEU A 42 -3.34 13.42 -7.45
N GLU A 43 -3.28 14.28 -8.47
CA GLU A 43 -2.23 14.29 -9.48
C GLU A 43 -0.86 14.66 -8.90
N ALA A 44 -0.83 15.48 -7.84
CA ALA A 44 0.40 15.82 -7.12
C ALA A 44 0.90 14.71 -6.19
N LEU A 45 0.17 13.60 -6.01
CA LEU A 45 0.65 12.49 -5.19
C LEU A 45 1.87 11.84 -5.86
N PRO A 46 2.97 11.57 -5.11
CA PRO A 46 4.11 10.87 -5.66
C PRO A 46 3.70 9.51 -6.20
N ALA A 47 4.08 9.16 -7.43
CA ALA A 47 3.79 7.86 -8.04
C ALA A 47 4.21 6.68 -7.14
N ALA A 48 5.34 6.83 -6.45
CA ALA A 48 5.83 5.87 -5.46
C ALA A 48 4.85 5.57 -4.32
N SER A 49 3.96 6.50 -3.95
CA SER A 49 2.94 6.28 -2.90
C SER A 49 1.83 5.34 -3.37
N ALA A 50 1.41 5.46 -4.63
CA ALA A 50 0.44 4.56 -5.24
C ALA A 50 1.05 3.16 -5.49
N GLU A 51 2.31 3.11 -5.90
CA GLU A 51 3.01 1.83 -6.08
C GLU A 51 3.21 1.09 -4.75
N LEU A 52 3.60 1.79 -3.69
CA LEU A 52 3.82 1.16 -2.38
C LEU A 52 2.54 0.60 -1.76
N ILE A 53 1.37 1.21 -1.98
CA ILE A 53 0.11 0.64 -1.48
C ILE A 53 -0.22 -0.66 -2.23
N GLU A 54 0.11 -0.77 -3.52
CA GLU A 54 -0.05 -2.01 -4.27
C GLU A 54 0.94 -3.08 -3.78
N VAL A 55 2.19 -2.71 -3.54
CA VAL A 55 3.20 -3.60 -2.94
C VAL A 55 2.73 -4.13 -1.58
N PHE A 56 2.22 -3.24 -0.72
CA PHE A 56 1.66 -3.62 0.57
C PHE A 56 0.54 -4.66 0.41
N ARG A 57 -0.43 -4.41 -0.49
CA ARG A 57 -1.54 -5.34 -0.72
C ARG A 57 -1.06 -6.71 -1.21
N CYS A 58 -0.12 -6.75 -2.15
CA CYS A 58 0.45 -7.99 -2.66
C CYS A 58 1.16 -8.79 -1.56
N VAL A 59 1.99 -8.13 -0.74
CA VAL A 59 2.70 -8.78 0.37
C VAL A 59 1.72 -9.22 1.46
N ASN A 60 0.73 -8.40 1.80
CA ASN A 60 -0.23 -8.73 2.85
C ASN A 60 -1.14 -9.91 2.46
N ALA A 61 -1.33 -10.18 1.16
CA ALA A 61 -2.12 -11.30 0.68
C ALA A 61 -1.45 -12.68 0.88
N VAL A 62 -0.15 -12.71 1.20
CA VAL A 62 0.63 -13.97 1.34
C VAL A 62 1.08 -14.26 2.77
N ILE A 63 0.68 -13.44 3.74
CA ILE A 63 1.02 -13.62 5.17
C ILE A 63 -0.24 -13.99 5.98
N SER A 64 -0.03 -14.50 7.19
CA SER A 64 -1.13 -14.83 8.11
C SER A 64 -1.68 -13.62 8.86
N ASP A 65 -2.90 -13.71 9.39
CA ASP A 65 -3.53 -12.64 10.19
C ASP A 65 -2.77 -12.31 11.50
N ARG A 66 -1.87 -13.19 11.95
CA ARG A 66 -1.01 -12.96 13.12
C ARG A 66 0.29 -12.25 12.78
N GLN A 67 0.49 -11.91 11.52
CA GLN A 67 1.68 -11.23 11.01
C GLN A 67 1.33 -9.84 10.50
N THR A 68 2.29 -8.94 10.58
CA THR A 68 2.18 -7.58 10.06
C THR A 68 3.24 -7.34 9.01
N ALA A 69 2.82 -6.87 7.83
CA ALA A 69 3.72 -6.44 6.77
C ALA A 69 4.12 -4.97 6.92
N TYR A 70 5.41 -4.70 6.77
CA TYR A 70 5.96 -3.35 6.61
C TYR A 70 6.64 -3.29 5.25
N VAL A 71 6.17 -2.41 4.37
CA VAL A 71 6.76 -2.21 3.04
C VAL A 71 7.41 -0.84 2.94
N THR A 72 8.50 -0.77 2.20
CA THR A 72 9.29 0.46 2.03
C THR A 72 9.86 0.54 0.63
N PRO A 73 10.01 1.75 0.06
CA PRO A 73 10.91 1.91 -1.08
C PRO A 73 12.34 1.69 -0.60
N THR A 74 13.20 1.19 -1.48
CA THR A 74 14.63 1.05 -1.22
C THR A 74 15.43 2.11 -1.99
N ARG A 75 16.74 2.18 -1.72
CA ARG A 75 17.68 3.01 -2.48
C ARG A 75 18.29 2.26 -3.68
N CYS A 76 17.94 1.00 -3.89
CA CYS A 76 18.47 0.16 -4.96
C CYS A 76 17.52 0.17 -6.16
N PRO A 77 17.92 0.73 -7.32
CA PRO A 77 17.05 0.78 -8.50
C PRO A 77 16.67 -0.61 -9.04
N GLU A 78 17.52 -1.62 -8.84
CA GLU A 78 17.27 -2.99 -9.28
C GLU A 78 16.21 -3.71 -8.41
N TYR A 79 16.09 -3.30 -7.14
CA TYR A 79 15.17 -3.86 -6.16
C TYR A 79 14.47 -2.74 -5.40
N PRO A 80 13.57 -1.97 -6.06
CA PRO A 80 13.01 -0.75 -5.51
C PRO A 80 12.09 -0.99 -4.32
N TYR A 81 11.67 -2.22 -4.05
CA TYR A 81 10.72 -2.56 -2.99
C TYR A 81 11.37 -3.44 -1.92
N GLY A 82 11.14 -3.11 -0.66
CA GLY A 82 11.52 -3.92 0.50
C GLY A 82 10.30 -4.27 1.35
N ALA A 83 10.32 -5.45 1.95
CA ALA A 83 9.33 -5.87 2.93
C ALA A 83 9.97 -6.54 4.15
N VAL A 84 9.42 -6.27 5.32
CA VAL A 84 9.70 -6.95 6.59
C VAL A 84 8.37 -7.43 7.17
N ILE A 85 8.31 -8.69 7.57
CA ILE A 85 7.15 -9.31 8.20
C ILE A 85 7.48 -9.55 9.66
N ALA A 86 6.63 -9.06 10.56
CA ALA A 86 6.76 -9.31 11.99
C ALA A 86 5.57 -10.13 12.52
N ASP A 87 5.78 -10.95 13.54
CA ASP A 87 4.70 -11.59 14.29
C ASP A 87 4.05 -10.62 15.29
N SER A 88 3.08 -11.12 16.07
CA SER A 88 2.38 -10.34 17.10
C SER A 88 3.27 -9.90 18.28
N GLU A 89 4.43 -10.52 18.46
CA GLU A 89 5.41 -10.17 19.49
C GLU A 89 6.47 -9.18 18.96
N GLY A 90 6.45 -8.91 17.65
CA GLY A 90 7.38 -8.02 16.97
C GLY A 90 8.64 -8.73 16.46
N HIS A 91 8.72 -10.06 16.50
CA HIS A 91 9.84 -10.79 15.93
C HIS A 91 9.75 -10.83 14.41
N ILE A 92 10.89 -10.66 13.73
CA ILE A 92 10.95 -10.71 12.27
C ILE A 92 10.82 -12.16 11.80
N CYS A 93 9.74 -12.46 11.09
CA CYS A 93 9.52 -13.76 10.47
C CYS A 93 10.16 -13.86 9.08
N ALA A 94 10.16 -12.76 8.32
CA ALA A 94 10.72 -12.72 6.97
C ALA A 94 11.14 -11.30 6.58
N ALA A 95 12.16 -11.19 5.73
CA ALA A 95 12.54 -9.94 5.09
C ALA A 95 13.12 -10.20 3.69
N ALA A 96 12.75 -9.35 2.72
CA ALA A 96 13.21 -9.44 1.34
C ALA A 96 13.20 -8.08 0.64
N MET A 97 13.98 -7.98 -0.44
CA MET A 97 13.85 -6.92 -1.44
C MET A 97 13.46 -7.54 -2.78
N GLY A 98 12.68 -6.82 -3.58
CA GLY A 98 12.13 -7.33 -4.83
C GLY A 98 12.09 -6.27 -5.93
N LYS A 99 12.22 -6.76 -7.17
CA LYS A 99 12.14 -5.95 -8.39
C LYS A 99 10.71 -5.54 -8.72
N THR A 100 9.74 -6.42 -8.42
CA THR A 100 8.31 -6.22 -8.67
C THR A 100 7.51 -6.52 -7.40
N LYS A 101 6.27 -6.03 -7.32
CA LYS A 101 5.36 -6.29 -6.19
C LYS A 101 5.03 -7.77 -6.05
N GLU A 102 4.80 -8.47 -7.16
CA GLU A 102 4.54 -9.92 -7.17
C GLU A 102 5.79 -10.72 -6.79
N GLY A 103 6.95 -10.33 -7.31
CA GLY A 103 8.21 -11.00 -6.99
C GLY A 103 8.60 -10.84 -5.52
N LEU A 104 8.39 -9.67 -4.94
CA LEU A 104 8.58 -9.46 -3.51
C LEU A 104 7.63 -10.32 -2.67
N ALA A 105 6.34 -10.36 -3.02
CA ALA A 105 5.36 -11.19 -2.32
C ALA A 105 5.74 -12.67 -2.38
N GLU A 106 6.19 -13.17 -3.54
CA GLU A 106 6.62 -14.55 -3.68
C GLU A 106 7.87 -14.87 -2.84
N LEU A 107 8.85 -13.96 -2.80
CA LEU A 107 10.03 -14.11 -1.93
C LEU A 107 9.65 -14.17 -0.45
N ILE A 108 8.70 -13.34 -0.01
CA ILE A 108 8.17 -13.38 1.36
C ILE A 108 7.46 -14.71 1.61
N ARG A 109 6.57 -15.14 0.72
CA ARG A 109 5.84 -16.41 0.84
C ARG A 109 6.80 -17.58 1.03
N LEU A 110 7.86 -17.65 0.21
CA LEU A 110 8.88 -18.70 0.30
C LEU A 110 9.66 -18.66 1.60
N LYS A 111 10.01 -17.47 2.10
CA LYS A 111 10.72 -17.30 3.38
C LYS A 111 9.88 -17.67 4.60
N LEU A 112 8.55 -17.62 4.49
CA LEU A 112 7.63 -18.02 5.55
C LEU A 112 7.29 -19.50 5.52
N LEU A 113 7.72 -20.25 4.50
CA LEU A 113 7.60 -21.70 4.53
C LEU A 113 8.46 -22.27 5.66
N PRO A 114 8.03 -23.37 6.31
CA PRO A 114 8.89 -24.09 7.24
C PRO A 114 10.23 -24.39 6.58
N PRO A 115 11.36 -24.28 7.31
CA PRO A 115 12.63 -24.77 6.81
C PRO A 115 12.43 -26.21 6.33
N GLN A 116 12.89 -26.53 5.13
CA GLN A 116 12.98 -27.94 4.77
C GLN A 116 13.93 -28.60 5.76
N GLU A 117 13.49 -29.67 6.41
CA GLU A 117 14.36 -30.49 7.25
C GLU A 117 15.58 -30.88 6.40
N GLY A 118 16.76 -30.42 6.80
CA GLY A 118 18.01 -30.84 6.16
C GLY A 118 18.18 -32.35 6.36
N TYR A 119 18.69 -33.05 5.36
CA TYR A 119 18.88 -34.50 5.40
C TYR A 119 20.00 -34.99 6.34
N GLY A 120 20.44 -34.15 7.30
CA GLY A 120 21.49 -34.50 8.25
C GLY A 120 22.81 -34.85 7.56
N GLU A 121 23.33 -33.94 6.74
CA GLU A 121 24.64 -34.14 6.11
C GLU A 121 25.71 -34.31 7.21
N ASP A 122 26.23 -35.53 7.34
CA ASP A 122 27.31 -35.86 8.27
C ASP A 122 28.56 -35.05 7.90
N PRO A 123 29.11 -34.25 8.82
CA PRO A 123 30.41 -33.63 8.60
C PRO A 123 31.46 -34.74 8.56
N ALA A 124 32.09 -34.87 7.39
CA ALA A 124 33.19 -35.80 7.11
C ALA A 124 34.39 -35.65 8.07
#